data_AF-A0A928NZJ8-F1
#
_entry.id   AF-A0A928NZJ8-F1
#
_cell.length_a   1.000
_cell.length_b   1.000
_cell.length_c   1.000
_cell.angle_alpha   90.00
_cell.angle_beta   90.00
_cell.angle_gamma   90.00
#
_symmetry.space_group_name_H-M   'P 1'
#
loop_
_entity.id
_entity.type
_entity.pdbx_description
1 polymer ?
#
loop_
_entity_poly.entity_id
_entity_poly.type
_entity_poly.pdbx_seq_one_letter_code
_entity_poly.pdbx_strand_id
1 'polypeptide(L)'
;VFEWYMISCKKIKYMFLKAHAAAYVMSAIRLAWYKIYKPTAFYCSIFTVAPNGFDAEVASRGKGFILDLIKDIDKRNNNREASPKEVSSIPTLQLMAECYARGIKFLPIHIEKSHAFMFLPEGNHIRMPFSALSGLGENAAANIIAAREECPFSSIEDLQIRGKISKSVIEVLKKNHVLDGLNDTNQLSFF
;
A
#
# COMPACT_ATOMS: atom_id res chain seq x y z
N VAL A 1 41.65 -30.29 12.75
CA VAL A 1 40.49 -29.74 12.00
C VAL A 1 40.28 -30.60 10.77
N PHE A 2 39.05 -31.03 10.50
CA PHE A 2 38.75 -31.89 9.35
C PHE A 2 38.93 -31.13 8.01
N GLU A 3 39.33 -31.83 6.95
CA GLU A 3 39.62 -31.23 5.63
C GLU A 3 38.41 -30.48 5.04
N TRP A 4 37.21 -31.04 5.18
CA TRP A 4 35.97 -30.40 4.71
C TRP A 4 35.71 -29.03 5.36
N TYR A 5 36.08 -28.86 6.64
CA TYR A 5 35.89 -27.61 7.36
C TYR A 5 36.81 -26.52 6.79
N MET A 6 38.06 -26.88 6.50
CA MET A 6 39.02 -25.97 5.86
C MET A 6 38.58 -25.56 4.45
N ILE A 7 38.06 -26.50 3.66
CA ILE A 7 37.50 -26.21 2.33
C ILE A 7 36.28 -25.28 2.45
N SER A 8 35.42 -25.50 3.44
CA SER A 8 34.24 -24.65 3.69
C SER A 8 34.65 -23.22 4.07
N CYS A 9 35.58 -23.05 5.01
CA CYS A 9 36.06 -21.73 5.42
C CYS A 9 36.65 -20.92 4.26
N LYS A 10 37.37 -21.57 3.33
CA LYS A 10 37.94 -20.91 2.13
C LYS A 10 36.87 -20.41 1.14
N LYS A 11 35.63 -20.93 1.22
CA LYS A 11 34.51 -20.52 0.34
C LYS A 11 33.75 -19.30 0.87
N ILE A 12 33.82 -19.02 2.18
CA ILE A 12 33.03 -17.96 2.82
C ILE A 12 33.52 -16.58 2.33
N LYS A 13 32.65 -15.84 1.64
CA LYS A 13 32.90 -14.44 1.21
C LYS A 13 32.38 -13.41 2.21
N TYR A 14 31.33 -13.76 2.95
CA TYR A 14 30.67 -12.93 3.94
C TYR A 14 30.04 -13.83 5.01
N MET A 15 30.08 -13.42 6.28
CA MET A 15 29.49 -14.17 7.39
C MET A 15 28.96 -13.23 8.46
N PHE A 16 27.74 -13.50 8.94
CA PHE A 16 27.14 -12.73 10.02
C PHE A 16 27.77 -13.07 11.37
N LEU A 17 27.98 -12.04 12.19
CA LEU A 17 28.25 -12.20 13.62
C LEU A 17 26.99 -12.73 14.31
N LYS A 18 27.17 -13.65 15.27
CA LYS A 18 26.05 -14.28 16.00
C LYS A 18 25.10 -13.25 16.62
N ALA A 19 25.63 -12.18 17.22
CA ALA A 19 24.82 -11.12 17.83
C ALA A 19 23.96 -10.38 16.81
N HIS A 20 24.49 -10.11 15.61
CA HIS A 20 23.76 -9.45 14.53
C HIS A 20 22.62 -10.35 14.03
N ALA A 21 22.89 -11.62 13.77
CA ALA A 21 21.87 -12.59 13.36
C ALA A 21 20.75 -12.70 14.42
N ALA A 22 21.12 -12.79 15.70
CA ALA A 22 20.14 -12.86 16.80
C ALA A 22 19.24 -11.62 16.85
N ALA A 23 19.78 -10.41 16.70
CA ALA A 23 19.01 -9.17 16.71
C ALA A 23 17.98 -9.10 15.57
N TYR A 24 18.38 -9.49 14.34
CA TYR A 24 17.47 -9.51 13.20
C TYR A 24 16.36 -10.56 13.38
N VAL A 25 16.72 -11.76 13.84
CA VAL A 25 15.75 -12.83 14.08
C VAL A 25 14.77 -12.44 15.18
N MET A 26 15.21 -11.76 16.25
CA MET A 26 14.32 -11.25 17.29
C MET A 26 13.27 -10.27 16.72
N SER A 27 13.67 -9.34 15.86
CA SER A 27 12.73 -8.41 15.20
C SER A 27 11.78 -9.15 14.26
N ALA A 28 12.28 -10.14 13.50
CA ALA A 28 11.46 -10.96 12.62
C ALA A 28 10.40 -11.77 13.39
N ILE A 29 10.76 -12.36 14.54
CA ILE A 29 9.83 -13.10 15.40
C ILE A 29 8.74 -12.17 15.96
N ARG A 30 9.13 -10.97 16.43
CA ARG A 30 8.15 -9.97 16.89
C ARG A 30 7.17 -9.61 15.80
N LEU A 31 7.65 -9.38 14.58
CA LEU A 31 6.81 -9.07 13.43
C LEU A 31 5.92 -10.26 13.03
N ALA A 32 6.46 -11.49 13.06
CA ALA A 32 5.72 -12.71 12.77
C ALA A 32 4.57 -12.94 13.76
N TRP A 33 4.75 -12.59 15.03
CA TRP A 33 3.68 -12.64 16.03
C TRP A 33 2.48 -11.78 15.59
N TYR A 34 2.69 -10.54 15.14
CA TYR A 34 1.61 -9.71 14.60
C TYR A 34 1.02 -10.30 13.33
N LYS A 35 1.84 -10.84 12.43
CA LYS A 35 1.36 -11.49 11.20
C LYS A 35 0.41 -12.66 11.49
N ILE A 36 0.58 -13.38 12.59
CA ILE A 36 -0.26 -14.51 12.99
C ILE A 36 -1.47 -14.05 13.80
N TYR A 37 -1.26 -13.27 14.87
CA TYR A 37 -2.30 -12.97 15.86
C TYR A 37 -3.04 -11.65 15.62
N LYS A 38 -2.47 -10.73 14.86
CA LYS A 38 -3.04 -9.41 14.52
C LYS A 38 -2.82 -9.08 13.03
N PRO A 39 -3.29 -9.93 12.10
CA PRO A 39 -2.91 -9.87 10.69
C PRO A 39 -3.28 -8.52 10.04
N THR A 40 -4.46 -7.97 10.32
CA THR A 40 -4.87 -6.66 9.78
C THR A 40 -3.89 -5.55 10.16
N ALA A 41 -3.50 -5.48 11.44
CA ALA A 41 -2.54 -4.48 11.91
C ALA A 41 -1.15 -4.70 11.29
N PHE A 42 -0.72 -5.96 11.14
CA PHE A 42 0.52 -6.31 10.44
C PHE A 42 0.50 -5.76 9.00
N TYR A 43 -0.52 -6.08 8.22
CA TYR A 43 -0.60 -5.64 6.82
C TYR A 43 -0.71 -4.13 6.69
N CYS A 44 -1.54 -3.48 7.52
CA CYS A 44 -1.61 -2.01 7.58
C CYS A 44 -0.23 -1.39 7.81
N SER A 45 0.53 -1.91 8.77
CA SER A 45 1.87 -1.39 9.08
C SER A 45 2.86 -1.60 7.92
N ILE A 46 2.86 -2.77 7.29
CA ILE A 46 3.75 -3.11 6.18
C ILE A 46 3.46 -2.24 4.96
N PHE A 47 2.20 -2.10 4.57
CA PHE A 47 1.84 -1.27 3.42
C PHE A 47 2.02 0.22 3.68
N THR A 48 1.95 0.66 4.94
CA THR A 48 2.22 2.06 5.30
C THR A 48 3.71 2.39 5.22
N VAL A 49 4.57 1.52 5.76
CA VAL A 49 6.03 1.80 5.84
C VAL A 49 6.75 1.47 4.53
N ALA A 50 6.34 0.41 3.84
CA ALA A 50 6.98 -0.06 2.63
C ALA A 50 5.93 -0.40 1.55
N PRO A 51 5.19 0.59 1.03
CA PRO A 51 4.17 0.36 0.01
C PRO A 51 4.74 -0.18 -1.31
N ASN A 52 6.02 0.09 -1.63
CA ASN A 52 6.79 -0.49 -2.74
C ASN A 52 5.94 -0.93 -3.95
N GLY A 53 5.37 0.05 -4.67
CA GLY A 53 4.58 -0.21 -5.88
C GLY A 53 3.14 -0.67 -5.63
N PHE A 54 2.59 -0.49 -4.43
CA PHE A 54 1.17 -0.65 -4.15
C PHE A 54 0.35 0.29 -5.03
N ASP A 55 -0.67 -0.25 -5.68
CA ASP A 55 -1.62 0.49 -6.52
C ASP A 55 -3.04 0.09 -6.13
N ALA A 56 -3.86 1.08 -5.75
CA ALA A 56 -5.25 0.87 -5.35
C ALA A 56 -6.14 0.31 -6.46
N GLU A 57 -5.87 0.62 -7.73
CA GLU A 57 -6.61 0.06 -8.87
C GLU A 57 -6.31 -1.44 -9.02
N VAL A 58 -5.04 -1.83 -8.85
CA VAL A 58 -4.62 -3.24 -8.85
C VAL A 58 -5.23 -3.97 -7.66
N ALA A 59 -5.18 -3.35 -6.47
CA ALA A 59 -5.76 -3.92 -5.25
C ALA A 59 -7.25 -4.20 -5.43
N SER A 60 -8.00 -3.26 -6.03
CA SER A 60 -9.46 -3.35 -6.19
C SER A 60 -9.92 -4.48 -7.13
N ARG A 61 -9.06 -4.92 -8.06
CA ARG A 61 -9.35 -6.05 -8.97
C ARG A 61 -9.27 -7.42 -8.28
N GLY A 62 -8.69 -7.48 -7.08
CA GLY A 62 -8.68 -8.67 -6.25
C GLY A 62 -7.59 -9.70 -6.59
N LYS A 63 -7.65 -10.83 -5.87
CA LYS A 63 -6.58 -11.85 -5.83
C LYS A 63 -6.23 -12.45 -7.19
N GLY A 64 -7.23 -12.79 -8.01
CA GLY A 64 -7.00 -13.47 -9.30
C GLY A 64 -6.12 -12.62 -10.21
N PHE A 65 -6.51 -11.36 -10.40
CA PHE A 65 -5.75 -10.40 -11.19
C PHE A 65 -4.32 -10.21 -10.67
N ILE A 66 -4.14 -10.10 -9.34
CA ILE A 66 -2.81 -9.92 -8.73
C ILE A 66 -1.91 -11.14 -9.00
N LEU A 67 -2.43 -12.36 -8.89
CA LEU A 67 -1.65 -13.56 -9.16
C LEU A 67 -1.25 -13.68 -10.63
N ASP A 68 -2.13 -13.29 -11.54
CA ASP A 68 -1.83 -13.30 -12.97
C ASP A 68 -0.83 -12.20 -13.33
N LEU A 69 -0.91 -11.02 -12.69
CA LEU A 69 0.07 -9.95 -12.82
C LEU A 69 1.46 -10.38 -12.34
N ILE A 70 1.56 -11.08 -11.20
CA ILE A 70 2.85 -11.61 -10.71
C ILE A 70 3.46 -12.58 -11.74
N LYS A 71 2.66 -13.51 -12.27
CA LYS A 71 3.13 -14.47 -13.29
C LYS A 71 3.60 -13.77 -14.57
N ASP A 72 2.89 -12.72 -14.99
CA ASP A 72 3.28 -11.93 -16.16
C ASP A 72 4.63 -11.23 -15.93
N ILE A 73 4.79 -10.55 -14.79
CA ILE A 73 6.05 -9.87 -14.45
C ILE A 73 7.20 -10.88 -14.37
N ASP A 74 7.00 -12.04 -13.72
CA ASP A 74 8.01 -13.09 -13.62
C ASP A 74 8.41 -13.63 -15.00
N LYS A 75 7.44 -13.84 -15.90
CA LYS A 75 7.69 -14.29 -17.27
C LYS A 75 8.53 -13.27 -18.05
N ARG A 76 8.16 -11.99 -17.98
CA ARG A 76 8.91 -10.90 -18.62
C ARG A 76 10.29 -10.71 -17.99
N ASN A 77 10.42 -10.92 -16.69
CA ASN A 77 11.71 -10.83 -15.99
C ASN A 77 12.68 -11.92 -16.45
N ASN A 78 12.20 -13.15 -16.67
CA ASN A 78 13.02 -14.23 -17.24
C ASN A 78 13.54 -13.90 -18.65
N ASN A 79 12.76 -13.13 -19.41
CA ASN A 79 13.16 -12.63 -20.74
C ASN A 79 13.98 -11.34 -20.69
N ARG A 80 14.27 -10.79 -19.49
CA ARG A 80 14.94 -9.50 -19.26
C ARG A 80 14.18 -8.29 -19.83
N GLU A 81 12.87 -8.40 -19.93
CA GLU A 81 11.96 -7.36 -20.46
C GLU A 81 11.21 -6.60 -19.34
N ALA A 82 11.24 -7.11 -18.11
CA ALA A 82 10.59 -6.45 -16.97
C ALA A 82 11.40 -5.27 -16.45
N SER A 83 10.72 -4.19 -16.11
CA SER A 83 11.35 -3.02 -15.49
C SER A 83 11.79 -3.34 -14.05
N PRO A 84 12.93 -2.79 -13.58
CA PRO A 84 13.34 -2.94 -12.17
C PRO A 84 12.27 -2.55 -11.15
N LYS A 85 11.40 -1.59 -11.51
CA LYS A 85 10.28 -1.14 -10.67
C LYS A 85 9.15 -2.17 -10.57
N GLU A 86 8.92 -2.94 -11.62
CA GLU A 86 7.91 -4.01 -11.62
C GLU A 86 8.43 -5.21 -10.81
N VAL A 87 9.70 -5.56 -10.98
CA VAL A 87 10.32 -6.65 -10.22
C VAL A 87 10.34 -6.33 -8.72
N SER A 88 10.60 -5.08 -8.36
CA SER A 88 10.61 -4.66 -6.95
C SER A 88 9.22 -4.58 -6.30
N SER A 89 8.13 -4.56 -7.09
CA SER A 89 6.76 -4.58 -6.57
C SER A 89 6.21 -5.98 -6.33
N ILE A 90 6.85 -7.03 -6.87
CA ILE A 90 6.44 -8.44 -6.69
C ILE A 90 6.23 -8.81 -5.21
N PRO A 91 7.14 -8.47 -4.26
CA PRO A 91 6.93 -8.81 -2.85
C PRO A 91 5.66 -8.16 -2.26
N THR A 92 5.36 -6.92 -2.67
CA THR A 92 4.13 -6.22 -2.26
C THR A 92 2.90 -6.92 -2.83
N LEU A 93 2.91 -7.27 -4.12
CA LEU A 93 1.82 -8.01 -4.77
C LEU A 93 1.59 -9.37 -4.11
N GLN A 94 2.65 -10.07 -3.72
CA GLN A 94 2.56 -11.34 -2.97
C GLN A 94 1.88 -11.15 -1.61
N LEU A 95 2.22 -10.08 -0.87
CA LEU A 95 1.55 -9.74 0.39
C LEU A 95 0.08 -9.36 0.19
N MET A 96 -0.26 -8.66 -0.90
CA MET A 96 -1.66 -8.36 -1.23
C MET A 96 -2.44 -9.65 -1.53
N ALA A 97 -1.85 -10.58 -2.29
CA ALA A 97 -2.44 -11.88 -2.55
C ALA A 97 -2.60 -12.72 -1.27
N GLU A 98 -1.65 -12.64 -0.33
CA GLU A 98 -1.73 -13.27 0.99
C GLU A 98 -2.87 -12.66 1.84
N CYS A 99 -3.03 -11.33 1.85
CA CYS A 99 -4.15 -10.65 2.52
C CYS A 99 -5.48 -11.23 2.07
N TYR A 100 -5.69 -11.27 0.75
CA TYR A 100 -6.90 -11.82 0.17
C TYR A 100 -7.10 -13.30 0.49
N ALA A 101 -6.03 -14.10 0.48
CA ALA A 101 -6.09 -15.52 0.83
C ALA A 101 -6.50 -15.74 2.31
N ARG A 102 -6.21 -14.77 3.19
CA ARG A 102 -6.63 -14.77 4.60
C ARG A 102 -8.01 -14.17 4.83
N GLY A 103 -8.74 -13.81 3.77
CA GLY A 103 -10.06 -13.18 3.86
C GLY A 103 -10.03 -11.69 4.20
N ILE A 104 -8.85 -11.06 4.23
CA ILE A 104 -8.69 -9.63 4.45
C ILE A 104 -8.74 -8.93 3.09
N LYS A 105 -9.70 -8.03 2.93
CA LYS A 105 -9.91 -7.25 1.69
C LYS A 105 -9.42 -5.82 1.88
N PHE A 106 -9.04 -5.20 0.78
CA PHE A 106 -8.81 -3.77 0.71
C PHE A 106 -10.13 -3.06 0.41
N LEU A 107 -10.53 -2.17 1.31
CA LEU A 107 -11.68 -1.31 1.11
C LEU A 107 -11.27 -0.11 0.25
N PRO A 108 -12.14 0.35 -0.66
CA PRO A 108 -11.85 1.48 -1.53
C PRO A 108 -11.58 2.74 -0.72
N ILE A 109 -10.99 3.75 -1.35
CA ILE A 109 -10.74 5.01 -0.66
C ILE A 109 -12.06 5.73 -0.44
N HIS A 110 -12.28 6.15 0.79
CA HIS A 110 -13.44 6.90 1.23
C HIS A 110 -13.01 8.28 1.73
N ILE A 111 -13.70 9.34 1.31
CA ILE A 111 -13.34 10.74 1.61
C ILE A 111 -13.24 11.00 3.13
N GLU A 112 -14.20 10.47 3.89
CA GLU A 112 -14.28 10.71 5.34
C GLU A 112 -13.38 9.80 6.20
N LYS A 113 -13.08 8.58 5.73
CA LYS A 113 -12.46 7.54 6.57
C LYS A 113 -10.98 7.31 6.26
N SER A 114 -10.55 7.57 5.03
CA SER A 114 -9.19 7.23 4.60
C SER A 114 -8.19 8.23 5.14
N HIS A 115 -6.97 7.78 5.40
CA HIS A 115 -5.86 8.67 5.75
C HIS A 115 -5.12 9.13 4.49
N ALA A 116 -4.26 10.15 4.62
CA ALA A 116 -3.40 10.58 3.51
C ALA A 116 -2.44 9.46 3.07
N PHE A 117 -1.76 8.84 4.04
CA PHE A 117 -0.65 7.89 3.80
C PHE A 117 -0.77 6.54 4.50
N MET A 118 -1.64 6.43 5.50
CA MET A 118 -1.68 5.26 6.39
C MET A 118 -2.78 4.33 5.98
N PHE A 119 -2.45 3.05 5.86
CA PHE A 119 -3.45 2.00 5.74
C PHE A 119 -4.09 1.79 7.11
N LEU A 120 -5.40 1.98 7.20
CA LEU A 120 -6.12 1.91 8.47
C LEU A 120 -6.92 0.61 8.59
N PRO A 121 -6.91 -0.06 9.75
CA PRO A 121 -7.77 -1.20 9.98
C PRO A 121 -9.24 -0.76 10.07
N GLU A 122 -10.12 -1.42 9.34
CA GLU A 122 -11.58 -1.23 9.42
C GLU A 122 -12.23 -2.61 9.59
N GLY A 123 -12.43 -3.00 10.86
CA GLY A 123 -12.85 -4.35 11.22
C GLY A 123 -11.80 -5.39 10.81
N ASN A 124 -12.22 -6.37 10.01
CA ASN A 124 -11.34 -7.40 9.43
C ASN A 124 -10.72 -7.00 8.08
N HIS A 125 -10.91 -5.76 7.65
CA HIS A 125 -10.47 -5.25 6.36
C HIS A 125 -9.51 -4.08 6.51
N ILE A 126 -8.92 -3.65 5.40
CA ILE A 126 -7.94 -2.56 5.37
C ILE A 126 -8.49 -1.43 4.50
N ARG A 127 -8.65 -0.24 5.08
CA ARG A 127 -8.96 0.98 4.32
C ARG A 127 -7.68 1.51 3.69
N MET A 128 -7.69 1.66 2.37
CA MET A 128 -6.57 2.22 1.63
C MET A 128 -6.47 3.74 1.85
N PRO A 129 -5.25 4.31 1.89
CA PRO A 129 -5.03 5.76 1.96
C PRO A 129 -5.17 6.43 0.59
N PHE A 130 -5.28 7.75 0.58
CA PHE A 130 -5.28 8.53 -0.67
C PHE A 130 -3.99 8.35 -1.48
N SER A 131 -2.83 8.22 -0.82
CA SER A 131 -1.53 8.00 -1.47
C SER A 131 -1.42 6.69 -2.26
N ALA A 132 -2.35 5.74 -2.05
CA ALA A 132 -2.39 4.50 -2.81
C ALA A 132 -2.94 4.69 -4.25
N LEU A 133 -3.52 5.85 -4.56
CA LEU A 133 -3.97 6.19 -5.91
C LEU A 133 -2.81 6.67 -6.77
N SER A 134 -2.55 5.92 -7.83
CA SER A 134 -1.64 6.36 -8.89
C SER A 134 -2.09 7.71 -9.47
N GLY A 135 -1.22 8.71 -9.38
CA GLY A 135 -1.49 10.07 -9.85
C GLY A 135 -1.97 11.06 -8.79
N LEU A 136 -2.26 10.60 -7.55
CA LEU A 136 -2.55 11.48 -6.43
C LEU A 136 -1.26 11.78 -5.66
N GLY A 137 -0.74 13.00 -5.80
CA GLY A 137 0.51 13.41 -5.15
C GLY A 137 0.39 13.50 -3.63
N GLU A 138 1.50 13.34 -2.91
CA GLU A 138 1.54 13.36 -1.44
C GLU A 138 0.97 14.64 -0.85
N ASN A 139 1.28 15.80 -1.45
CA ASN A 139 0.74 17.09 -1.02
C ASN A 139 -0.78 17.17 -1.19
N ALA A 140 -1.33 16.59 -2.27
CA ALA A 140 -2.77 16.55 -2.48
C ALA A 140 -3.44 15.68 -1.41
N ALA A 141 -2.86 14.51 -1.10
CA ALA A 141 -3.35 13.65 -0.02
C ALA A 141 -3.35 14.38 1.34
N ALA A 142 -2.26 15.07 1.68
CA ALA A 142 -2.14 15.84 2.92
C ALA A 142 -3.15 16.97 3.00
N ASN A 143 -3.33 17.74 1.92
CA ASN A 143 -4.27 18.87 1.88
C ASN A 143 -5.72 18.40 2.03
N ILE A 144 -6.09 17.27 1.41
CA ILE A 144 -7.44 16.70 1.56
C ILE A 144 -7.73 16.39 3.03
N ILE A 145 -6.77 15.80 3.76
CA ILE A 145 -6.95 15.50 5.19
C ILE A 145 -7.03 16.78 6.01
N ALA A 146 -6.13 17.74 5.79
CA ALA A 146 -6.12 19.00 6.53
C ALA A 146 -7.44 19.77 6.35
N ALA A 147 -7.93 19.90 5.11
CA ALA A 147 -9.21 20.55 4.84
C ALA A 147 -10.41 19.78 5.42
N ARG A 148 -10.34 18.45 5.46
CA ARG A 148 -11.38 17.61 6.09
C ARG A 148 -11.45 17.81 7.60
N GLU A 149 -10.30 17.97 8.26
CA GLU A 149 -10.23 18.16 9.71
C GLU A 149 -10.84 19.49 10.16
N GLU A 150 -10.80 20.51 9.30
CA GLU A 150 -11.50 21.77 9.56
C GLU A 150 -13.02 21.62 9.48
N CYS A 151 -13.52 20.96 8.41
CA CYS A 151 -14.95 20.74 8.19
C CYS A 151 -15.16 19.65 7.11
N PRO A 152 -16.20 18.81 7.20
CA PRO A 152 -16.58 17.89 6.13
C PRO A 152 -16.79 18.60 4.78
N PHE A 153 -16.49 17.90 3.68
CA PHE A 153 -16.70 18.45 2.33
C PHE A 153 -18.18 18.43 1.95
N SER A 154 -18.65 19.54 1.40
CA SER A 154 -20.05 19.72 0.98
C SER A 154 -20.29 19.37 -0.50
N SER A 155 -19.28 19.57 -1.35
CA SER A 155 -19.32 19.29 -2.78
C SER A 155 -17.93 19.02 -3.33
N ILE A 156 -17.87 18.61 -4.60
CA ILE A 156 -16.62 18.42 -5.34
C ILE A 156 -15.89 19.76 -5.55
N GLU A 157 -16.63 20.86 -5.77
CA GLU A 157 -16.06 22.22 -5.80
C GLU A 157 -15.43 22.62 -4.46
N ASP A 158 -16.11 22.37 -3.35
CA ASP A 158 -15.57 22.63 -2.00
C ASP A 158 -14.27 21.85 -1.75
N LEU A 159 -14.27 20.56 -2.13
CA LEU A 159 -13.06 19.73 -2.09
C LEU A 159 -11.94 20.30 -2.98
N GLN A 160 -12.27 20.79 -4.17
CA GLN A 160 -11.29 21.37 -5.08
C GLN A 160 -10.61 22.62 -4.48
N ILE A 161 -11.44 23.52 -3.93
CA ILE A 161 -10.99 24.81 -3.41
C ILE A 161 -10.21 24.61 -2.11
N ARG A 162 -10.80 23.93 -1.12
CA ARG A 162 -10.19 23.75 0.20
C ARG A 162 -9.05 22.74 0.18
N GLY A 163 -9.21 21.64 -0.57
CA GLY A 163 -8.17 20.64 -0.77
C GLY A 163 -7.03 21.11 -1.67
N LYS A 164 -7.18 22.27 -2.34
CA LYS A 164 -6.20 22.82 -3.30
C LYS A 164 -5.72 21.77 -4.31
N ILE A 165 -6.64 20.94 -4.79
CA ILE A 165 -6.33 19.83 -5.70
C ILE A 165 -6.59 20.23 -7.15
N SER A 166 -5.77 19.73 -8.06
CA SER A 166 -5.93 19.98 -9.50
C SER A 166 -7.12 19.22 -10.07
N LYS A 167 -7.62 19.67 -11.24
CA LYS A 167 -8.67 18.95 -11.98
C LYS A 167 -8.29 17.50 -12.29
N SER A 168 -7.01 17.25 -12.59
CA SER A 168 -6.49 15.89 -12.82
C SER A 168 -6.63 14.98 -11.59
N VAL A 169 -6.40 15.50 -10.38
CA VAL A 169 -6.59 14.74 -9.14
C VAL A 169 -8.08 14.45 -8.92
N ILE A 170 -8.96 15.40 -9.23
CA ILE A 170 -10.41 15.17 -9.17
C ILE A 170 -10.85 14.08 -10.14
N GLU A 171 -10.32 14.06 -11.35
CA GLU A 171 -10.61 12.98 -12.32
C GLU A 171 -10.16 11.62 -11.80
N VAL A 172 -8.99 11.53 -11.16
CA VAL A 172 -8.52 10.28 -10.52
C VAL A 172 -9.46 9.85 -9.39
N LEU A 173 -9.92 10.79 -8.55
CA LEU A 173 -10.86 10.51 -7.47
C LEU A 173 -12.25 10.08 -7.99
N LYS A 174 -12.75 10.72 -9.06
CA LYS A 174 -14.00 10.33 -9.75
C LYS A 174 -13.88 8.94 -10.37
N LYS A 175 -12.79 8.65 -11.09
CA LYS A 175 -12.52 7.34 -11.71
C LYS A 175 -12.50 6.20 -10.69
N ASN A 176 -12.03 6.48 -9.48
CA ASN A 176 -11.94 5.52 -8.39
C ASN A 176 -13.15 5.54 -7.45
N HIS A 177 -14.27 6.17 -7.86
CA HIS A 177 -15.54 6.19 -7.12
C HIS A 177 -15.43 6.77 -5.69
N VAL A 178 -14.42 7.61 -5.44
CA VAL A 178 -14.20 8.22 -4.12
C VAL A 178 -15.21 9.33 -3.83
N LEU A 179 -15.75 9.94 -4.89
CA LEU A 179 -16.64 11.11 -4.83
C LEU A 179 -18.13 10.76 -5.05
N ASP A 180 -18.50 9.47 -5.11
CA ASP A 180 -19.84 8.99 -5.48
C ASP A 180 -20.97 9.37 -4.50
N GLY A 181 -20.69 10.14 -3.45
CA GLY A 181 -21.66 10.69 -2.50
C GLY A 181 -21.67 12.23 -2.42
N LEU A 182 -20.86 12.91 -3.22
CA LEU A 182 -20.76 14.38 -3.23
C LEU A 182 -21.44 14.95 -4.48
N ASN A 183 -22.21 16.03 -4.29
CA ASN A 183 -22.74 16.81 -5.41
C ASN A 183 -21.60 17.55 -6.12
N ASP A 184 -21.73 17.79 -7.42
CA ASP A 184 -20.72 18.53 -8.19
C ASP A 184 -20.52 19.95 -7.62
N THR A 185 -21.61 20.64 -7.26
CA THR A 185 -21.60 22.01 -6.75
C THR A 185 -22.50 22.18 -5.52
N ASN A 186 -22.22 23.20 -4.71
CA ASN A 186 -23.08 23.58 -3.60
C ASN A 186 -24.30 24.33 -4.13
N GLN A 187 -25.50 23.75 -4.04
CA GLN A 187 -26.74 24.44 -4.46
C GLN A 187 -27.23 25.49 -3.46
N LEU A 188 -26.63 25.57 -2.26
CA LEU A 188 -26.93 26.56 -1.23
C LEU A 188 -25.62 27.15 -0.68
N SER A 189 -25.38 28.43 -0.92
CA SER A 189 -24.30 29.21 -0.31
C SER A 189 -24.88 30.07 0.82
N PHE A 190 -24.48 29.82 2.07
CA PHE A 190 -24.78 30.73 3.17
C PHE A 190 -23.59 31.68 3.34
N PHE A 191 -23.85 32.97 3.09
CA PHE A 191 -22.93 34.08 3.29
C PHE A 191 -22.77 34.41 4.79
#